data_AF-A0A1N7RU27-F1
#
_entry.id   AF-A0A1N7RU27-F1
#
_cell.length_a   1.000
_cell.length_b   1.000
_cell.length_c   1.000
_cell.angle_alpha   90.00
_cell.angle_beta   90.00
_cell.angle_gamma   90.00
#
_symmetry.space_group_name_H-M   'P 1'
#
loop_
_entity.id
_entity.type
_entity.pdbx_description
1 polymer ?
#
loop_
_entity_poly.entity_id
_entity_poly.type
_entity_poly.pdbx_seq_one_letter_code
_entity_poly.pdbx_strand_id
1 'polypeptide(L)'
;MVTLYTQFAKFTRDADSRRADTMPALIDDWLVKKLNKYALSTREEYRRMVTFIKSKFDDEWLITDVKPTHIARFLDKHFEMKPNASNKYRALFSLLFAHAVRKGLRDTNPASEIGGAVEKNAIAILPTTS
;
A
#
# COMPACT_ATOMS: atom_id res chain seq x y z
N MET A 1 -27.76 -24.58 -27.86
CA MET A 1 -26.42 -23.95 -27.98
C MET A 1 -26.35 -22.68 -27.12
N VAL A 2 -26.45 -22.79 -25.79
CA VAL A 2 -26.40 -21.61 -24.88
C VAL A 2 -25.36 -21.81 -23.76
N THR A 3 -25.00 -23.06 -23.49
CA THR A 3 -24.14 -23.46 -22.36
C THR A 3 -22.70 -22.95 -22.45
N LEU A 4 -22.12 -22.87 -23.66
CA LEU A 4 -20.73 -22.42 -23.83
C LEU A 4 -20.57 -20.91 -23.60
N TYR A 5 -21.49 -20.09 -24.14
CA TYR A 5 -21.44 -18.63 -23.98
C TYR A 5 -21.61 -18.19 -22.53
N THR A 6 -22.49 -18.84 -21.77
CA THR A 6 -22.68 -18.56 -20.34
C THR A 6 -21.43 -18.91 -19.53
N GLN A 7 -20.72 -19.98 -19.90
CA GLN A 7 -19.52 -20.43 -19.21
C GLN A 7 -18.32 -19.51 -19.50
N PHE A 8 -18.17 -19.05 -20.75
CA PHE A 8 -17.17 -18.04 -21.12
C PHE A 8 -17.43 -16.69 -20.43
N ALA A 9 -18.70 -16.23 -20.38
CA ALA A 9 -19.06 -14.99 -19.71
C ALA A 9 -18.83 -15.02 -18.19
N LYS A 10 -19.01 -16.17 -17.55
CA LYS A 10 -18.64 -16.35 -16.14
C LYS A 10 -17.12 -16.25 -15.95
N PHE A 11 -16.35 -16.91 -16.80
CA PHE A 11 -14.88 -16.93 -16.67
C PHE A 11 -14.25 -15.55 -16.87
N THR A 12 -14.72 -14.77 -17.85
CA THR A 12 -14.24 -13.41 -18.07
C THR A 12 -14.60 -12.46 -16.93
N ARG A 13 -15.80 -12.61 -16.35
CA ARG A 13 -16.26 -11.80 -15.22
C ARG A 13 -15.51 -12.12 -13.92
N ASP A 14 -15.16 -13.38 -13.70
CA ASP A 14 -14.38 -13.82 -12.54
C ASP A 14 -12.92 -13.34 -12.65
N ALA A 15 -12.32 -13.41 -13.84
CA ALA A 15 -10.98 -12.90 -14.09
C ALA A 15 -10.88 -11.36 -13.95
N ASP A 16 -11.90 -10.63 -14.37
CA ASP A 16 -11.98 -9.16 -14.21
C ASP A 16 -12.16 -8.78 -12.73
N SER A 17 -12.99 -9.54 -12.00
CA SER A 17 -13.19 -9.34 -10.55
C SER A 17 -11.90 -9.61 -9.77
N ARG A 18 -11.18 -10.70 -10.08
CA ARG A 18 -9.89 -11.00 -9.43
C ARG A 18 -8.85 -9.91 -9.68
N ARG A 19 -8.81 -9.33 -10.89
CA ARG A 19 -7.93 -8.18 -11.17
C ARG A 19 -8.27 -6.98 -10.32
N ALA A 20 -9.56 -6.75 -10.05
CA ALA A 20 -10.02 -5.63 -9.21
C ALA A 20 -9.60 -5.74 -7.73
N ASP A 21 -9.29 -6.96 -7.26
CA ASP A 21 -8.93 -7.25 -5.86
C ASP A 21 -7.41 -7.31 -5.61
N THR A 22 -6.61 -6.86 -6.58
CA THR A 22 -5.14 -6.85 -6.50
C THR A 22 -4.58 -5.54 -5.95
N MET A 23 -3.36 -5.58 -5.44
CA MET A 23 -2.62 -4.40 -4.97
C MET A 23 -2.41 -3.34 -6.08
N PRO A 24 -1.99 -3.70 -7.31
CA PRO A 24 -1.91 -2.75 -8.42
C PRO A 24 -3.24 -2.07 -8.75
N ALA A 25 -4.35 -2.82 -8.76
CA ALA A 25 -5.67 -2.27 -9.04
C ALA A 25 -6.14 -1.30 -7.95
N LEU A 26 -5.87 -1.62 -6.67
CA LEU A 26 -6.14 -0.70 -5.57
C LEU A 26 -5.38 0.63 -5.72
N ILE A 27 -4.11 0.54 -6.13
CA ILE A 27 -3.25 1.71 -6.34
C ILE A 27 -3.78 2.57 -7.50
N ASP A 28 -4.15 1.96 -8.62
CA ASP A 28 -4.67 2.68 -9.77
C ASP A 28 -6.01 3.38 -9.44
N ASP A 29 -6.91 2.69 -8.72
CA ASP A 29 -8.17 3.29 -8.28
C ASP A 29 -7.95 4.44 -7.28
N TRP A 30 -6.98 4.31 -6.38
CA TRP A 30 -6.61 5.38 -5.45
C TRP A 30 -5.99 6.59 -6.18
N LEU A 31 -5.11 6.35 -7.16
CA LEU A 31 -4.51 7.39 -7.99
C LEU A 31 -5.58 8.21 -8.73
N VAL A 32 -6.57 7.57 -9.32
CA VAL A 32 -7.65 8.26 -10.04
C VAL A 32 -8.54 9.07 -9.09
N LYS A 33 -8.91 8.50 -7.93
CA LYS A 33 -9.94 9.08 -7.05
C LYS A 33 -9.41 10.04 -5.98
N LYS A 34 -8.16 9.87 -5.53
CA LYS A 34 -7.63 10.61 -4.37
C LYS A 34 -6.48 11.54 -4.74
N LEU A 35 -5.64 11.19 -5.71
CA LEU A 35 -4.44 11.98 -6.02
C LEU A 35 -4.76 13.43 -6.38
N ASN A 36 -5.86 13.67 -7.09
CA ASN A 36 -6.29 15.01 -7.51
C ASN A 36 -6.65 15.95 -6.35
N LYS A 37 -6.75 15.45 -5.12
CA LYS A 37 -7.01 16.27 -3.92
C LYS A 37 -5.74 16.90 -3.34
N TYR A 38 -4.56 16.46 -3.75
CA TYR A 38 -3.29 16.93 -3.21
C TYR A 38 -2.66 18.02 -4.10
N ALA A 39 -1.70 18.77 -3.55
CA ALA A 39 -0.89 19.73 -4.29
C ALA A 39 0.01 19.02 -5.32
N LEU A 40 0.40 19.72 -6.40
CA LEU A 40 1.14 19.13 -7.53
C LEU A 40 2.42 18.41 -7.08
N SER A 41 3.21 19.02 -6.20
CA SER A 41 4.44 18.43 -5.63
C SER A 41 4.15 17.12 -4.89
N THR A 42 3.11 17.11 -4.06
CA THR A 42 2.67 15.90 -3.34
C THR A 42 2.17 14.82 -4.29
N ARG A 43 1.50 15.20 -5.40
CA ARG A 43 1.04 14.24 -6.41
C ARG A 43 2.21 13.52 -7.07
N GLU A 44 3.27 14.25 -7.42
CA GLU A 44 4.47 13.67 -8.01
C GLU A 44 5.18 12.73 -7.04
N GLU A 45 5.33 13.13 -5.78
CA GLU A 45 5.95 12.29 -4.76
C GLU A 45 5.13 11.02 -4.52
N TYR A 46 3.81 11.14 -4.37
CA TYR A 46 2.93 9.98 -4.22
C TYR A 46 2.95 9.08 -5.44
N ARG A 47 2.97 9.62 -6.68
CA ARG A 47 3.14 8.81 -7.90
C ARG A 47 4.42 8.00 -7.85
N ARG A 48 5.56 8.60 -7.48
CA ARG A 48 6.84 7.88 -7.37
C ARG A 48 6.75 6.75 -6.33
N MET A 49 6.18 7.05 -5.16
CA MET A 49 6.04 6.08 -4.08
C MET A 49 5.12 4.91 -4.45
N VAL A 50 3.94 5.18 -5.00
CA VAL A 50 3.02 4.10 -5.38
C VAL A 50 3.55 3.26 -6.54
N THR A 51 4.27 3.86 -7.50
CA THR A 51 4.95 3.11 -8.56
C THR A 51 6.00 2.15 -7.98
N PHE A 52 6.74 2.59 -6.96
CA PHE A 52 7.68 1.71 -6.27
C PHE A 52 6.95 0.58 -5.53
N ILE A 53 5.82 0.85 -4.88
CA ILE A 53 4.99 -0.18 -4.25
C ILE A 53 4.48 -1.19 -5.30
N LYS A 54 3.93 -0.73 -6.44
CA LYS A 54 3.49 -1.61 -7.55
C LYS A 54 4.62 -2.51 -8.06
N SER A 55 5.87 -2.02 -8.07
CA SER A 55 7.03 -2.83 -8.50
C SER A 55 7.37 -3.97 -7.53
N LYS A 56 6.86 -3.93 -6.29
CA LYS A 56 7.11 -4.94 -5.25
C LYS A 56 5.90 -5.81 -4.93
N PHE A 57 4.70 -5.28 -5.15
CA PHE A 57 3.44 -6.00 -5.03
C PHE A 57 2.84 -6.10 -6.43
N ASP A 58 3.15 -7.19 -7.12
CA ASP A 58 2.65 -7.51 -8.45
C ASP A 58 1.17 -7.93 -8.44
N ASP A 59 0.66 -8.31 -9.60
CA ASP A 59 -0.75 -8.69 -9.79
C ASP A 59 -1.14 -9.98 -9.05
N GLU A 60 -0.18 -10.74 -8.50
CA GLU A 60 -0.45 -11.92 -7.68
C GLU A 60 -0.81 -11.56 -6.23
N TRP A 61 -0.49 -10.33 -5.79
CA TRP A 61 -0.82 -9.86 -4.46
C TRP A 61 -2.26 -9.38 -4.37
N LEU A 62 -3.12 -10.22 -3.78
CA LEU A 62 -4.47 -9.82 -3.39
C LEU A 62 -4.44 -8.88 -2.18
N ILE A 63 -5.36 -7.92 -2.14
CA ILE A 63 -5.52 -6.93 -1.06
C ILE A 63 -5.79 -7.63 0.29
N THR A 64 -6.50 -8.76 0.26
CA THR A 64 -6.84 -9.57 1.44
C THR A 64 -5.63 -10.32 2.01
N ASP A 65 -4.67 -10.70 1.17
CA ASP A 65 -3.51 -11.51 1.56
C ASP A 65 -2.36 -10.67 2.15
N VAL A 66 -2.42 -9.34 1.99
CA VAL A 66 -1.42 -8.46 2.57
C VAL A 66 -1.56 -8.41 4.10
N LYS A 67 -0.62 -9.02 4.80
CA LYS A 67 -0.53 -8.98 6.27
C LYS A 67 0.32 -7.80 6.74
N PRO A 68 0.14 -7.33 7.98
CA PRO A 68 1.01 -6.31 8.58
C PRO A 68 2.50 -6.65 8.46
N THR A 69 2.84 -7.94 8.59
CA THR A 69 4.22 -8.46 8.46
C THR A 69 4.82 -8.28 7.07
N HIS A 70 4.02 -8.31 6.00
CA HIS A 70 4.51 -8.08 4.64
C HIS A 70 4.89 -6.61 4.44
N ILE A 71 4.09 -5.70 4.98
CA ILE A 71 4.35 -4.25 4.94
C ILE A 71 5.56 -3.92 5.82
N ALA A 72 5.64 -4.47 7.04
CA ALA A 72 6.79 -4.29 7.93
C ALA A 72 8.09 -4.76 7.25
N ARG A 73 8.10 -5.96 6.68
CA ARG A 73 9.24 -6.50 5.93
C ARG A 73 9.65 -5.60 4.76
N PHE A 74 8.67 -5.04 4.04
CA PHE A 74 8.95 -4.09 2.96
C PHE A 74 9.63 -2.81 3.49
N LEU A 75 9.13 -2.27 4.60
CA LEU A 75 9.69 -1.08 5.22
C LEU A 75 11.12 -1.31 5.74
N ASP A 76 11.35 -2.43 6.43
CA ASP A 76 12.67 -2.79 6.94
C ASP A 76 13.65 -3.00 5.77
N LYS A 77 13.26 -3.79 4.76
CA LYS A 77 14.13 -4.12 3.62
C LYS A 77 14.58 -2.89 2.81
N HIS A 78 13.76 -1.85 2.72
CA HIS A 78 14.01 -0.70 1.84
C HIS A 78 14.32 0.60 2.57
N PHE A 79 13.92 0.72 3.84
CA PHE A 79 13.94 1.98 4.58
C PHE A 79 14.41 1.83 6.04
N GLU A 80 15.04 0.71 6.43
CA GLU A 80 15.64 0.53 7.76
C GLU A 80 16.56 1.72 8.16
N MET A 81 17.42 2.17 7.24
CA MET A 81 18.33 3.30 7.48
C MET A 81 17.69 4.67 7.23
N LYS A 82 16.42 4.73 6.80
CA LYS A 82 15.72 5.96 6.39
C LYS A 82 14.38 6.07 7.11
N PRO A 83 14.36 6.39 8.42
CA PRO A 83 13.13 6.41 9.24
C PRO A 83 12.07 7.35 8.66
N ASN A 84 12.48 8.51 8.13
CA ASN A 84 11.55 9.46 7.50
C ASN A 84 10.89 8.91 6.23
N ALA A 85 11.65 8.20 5.39
CA ALA A 85 11.07 7.53 4.24
C ALA A 85 10.15 6.39 4.70
N SER A 86 10.58 5.57 5.66
CA SER A 86 9.77 4.48 6.22
C SER A 86 8.40 4.97 6.71
N ASN A 87 8.38 6.05 7.49
CA ASN A 87 7.14 6.64 8.00
C ASN A 87 6.24 7.19 6.87
N LYS A 88 6.81 7.81 5.83
CA LYS A 88 6.05 8.25 4.64
C LYS A 88 5.40 7.07 3.92
N TYR A 89 6.16 5.99 3.68
CA TYR A 89 5.63 4.79 3.01
C TYR A 89 4.57 4.11 3.87
N ARG A 90 4.77 3.99 5.19
CA ARG A 90 3.76 3.49 6.12
C ARG A 90 2.46 4.31 6.05
N ALA A 91 2.56 5.62 6.07
CA ALA A 91 1.39 6.51 5.96
C ALA A 91 0.65 6.28 4.63
N LEU A 92 1.38 6.12 3.52
CA LEU A 92 0.81 5.82 2.22
C LEU A 92 0.10 4.45 2.19
N PHE A 93 0.70 3.41 2.77
CA PHE A 93 0.04 2.11 2.92
C PHE A 93 -1.26 2.25 3.71
N SER A 94 -1.25 3.02 4.80
CA SER A 94 -2.46 3.27 5.59
C SER A 94 -3.54 3.97 4.76
N LEU A 95 -3.19 4.93 3.90
CA LEU A 95 -4.14 5.59 3.00
C LEU A 95 -4.71 4.64 1.94
N LEU A 96 -3.87 3.78 1.35
CA LEU A 96 -4.29 2.79 0.36
C LEU A 96 -5.27 1.78 0.98
N PHE A 97 -4.91 1.19 2.12
CA PHE A 97 -5.76 0.21 2.80
C PHE A 97 -7.01 0.82 3.42
N ALA A 98 -6.96 2.07 3.92
CA ALA A 98 -8.17 2.78 4.32
C ALA A 98 -9.14 3.00 3.15
N HIS A 99 -8.61 3.20 1.93
CA HIS A 99 -9.42 3.26 0.72
C HIS A 99 -10.00 1.89 0.34
N ALA A 100 -9.23 0.82 0.48
CA ALA A 100 -9.71 -0.55 0.30
C ALA A 100 -10.86 -0.90 1.25
N VAL A 101 -10.72 -0.55 2.54
CA VAL A 101 -11.76 -0.78 3.56
C VAL A 101 -13.04 -0.03 3.23
N ARG A 102 -12.93 1.25 2.82
CA ARG A 102 -14.09 2.05 2.39
C ARG A 102 -14.81 1.49 1.17
N LYS A 103 -14.12 0.72 0.31
CA LYS A 103 -14.72 0.06 -0.85
C LYS A 103 -15.29 -1.32 -0.53
N GLY A 104 -15.16 -1.80 0.71
CA GLY A 104 -15.57 -3.16 1.09
C GLY A 104 -14.67 -4.25 0.53
N LEU A 105 -13.46 -3.92 0.06
CA LEU A 105 -12.49 -4.91 -0.42
C LEU A 105 -11.83 -5.68 0.74
N ARG A 106 -11.93 -5.13 1.96
CA ARG A 106 -11.38 -5.71 3.19
C ARG A 106 -12.01 -5.05 4.42
N ASP A 107 -12.05 -5.75 5.55
CA ASP A 107 -12.60 -5.22 6.80
C ASP A 107 -11.60 -4.44 7.66
N THR A 108 -10.29 -4.71 7.52
CA THR A 108 -9.24 -4.17 8.41
C THR A 108 -8.08 -3.57 7.64
N ASN A 109 -7.48 -2.51 8.18
CA ASN A 109 -6.28 -1.88 7.65
C ASN A 109 -5.02 -2.53 8.27
N PRO A 110 -4.24 -3.33 7.52
CA PRO A 110 -3.03 -3.99 8.04
C PRO A 110 -1.90 -3.01 8.39
N ALA A 111 -1.89 -1.79 7.83
CA ALA A 111 -0.86 -0.80 8.12
C ALA A 111 -1.04 -0.13 9.49
N SER A 112 -2.23 -0.24 10.10
CA SER A 112 -2.52 0.31 11.43
C SER A 112 -1.76 -0.42 12.54
N GLU A 113 -1.43 -1.70 12.35
CA GLU A 113 -0.76 -2.54 13.36
C GLU A 113 0.77 -2.36 13.40
N ILE A 114 1.34 -1.65 12.44
CA ILE A 114 2.80 -1.50 12.31
C ILE A 114 3.24 -0.31 13.16
N GLY A 115 4.32 -0.43 13.93
CA GLY A 115 4.90 0.69 14.69
C GLY A 115 5.51 1.77 13.78
N GLY A 116 5.68 2.99 14.30
CA GLY A 116 6.43 4.04 13.58
C GLY A 116 7.91 3.75 13.66
N ALA A 117 8.66 4.04 12.60
CA ALA A 117 10.11 4.03 12.71
C ALA A 117 10.52 5.18 13.63
N VAL A 118 11.21 4.86 14.72
CA VAL A 118 11.72 5.85 15.67
C VAL A 118 12.85 6.60 14.97
N GLU A 119 12.69 7.91 14.78
CA GLU A 119 13.82 8.76 14.40
C GLU A 119 14.84 8.67 15.53
N LYS A 120 16.07 8.23 15.21
CA LYS A 120 17.22 8.43 16.10
C LYS A 120 17.51 9.93 16.14
N ASN A 121 16.67 10.70 16.83
CA ASN A 121 17.14 11.95 17.39
C ASN A 121 18.22 11.57 18.38
N ALA A 122 19.43 12.08 18.14
CA ALA A 122 20.58 11.87 19.00
C ALA A 122 20.13 12.04 20.44
N ILE A 123 20.21 10.93 21.18
CA ILE A 123 20.04 10.92 22.62
C ILE A 123 21.25 11.70 23.15
N ALA A 124 21.08 13.01 23.28
CA ALA A 124 21.99 13.90 23.96
C ALA A 124 21.80 13.69 25.47
N ILE A 125 22.58 12.78 26.04
CA ILE A 125 22.80 12.62 27.48
C ILE A 125 24.20 12.01 27.60
N LEU A 126 25.20 12.57 28.29
CA LEU A 126 25.30 13.60 29.33
C LEU A 126 26.67 14.29 29.22
N PRO A 127 26.88 15.53 29.70
CA PRO A 127 28.24 16.01 29.94
C PRO A 127 28.91 15.13 31.01
N THR A 128 29.99 14.45 30.61
CA THR A 128 30.91 13.76 31.49
C THR A 128 32.11 14.66 31.72
N THR A 129 32.20 15.31 32.89
CA THR A 129 33.43 15.77 33.58
C THR A 129 32.96 16.52 34.83
N SER A 130 33.12 15.94 36.03
CA SER A 130 34.27 16.07 36.94
C SER A 130 34.36 17.44 37.59
#